data_AF-A0A1G3XVN0-F1
#
_entry.id   AF-A0A1G3XVN0-F1
#
_cell.length_a   1.000
_cell.length_b   1.000
_cell.length_c   1.000
_cell.angle_alpha   90.00
_cell.angle_beta   90.00
_cell.angle_gamma   90.00
#
_symmetry.space_group_name_H-M   'P 1'
#
loop_
_entity.id
_entity.type
_entity.pdbx_description
1 polymer ?
#
loop_
_entity_poly.entity_id
_entity_poly.type
_entity_poly.pdbx_seq_one_letter_code
_entity_poly.pdbx_strand_id
1 'polypeptide(L)'
;MSKKFIFLLVGLTIVLGGCYAVPVETPPKAEWVPITIRATGSGAPPPSAINQAQARLMTERAAKLDGYRNLIEQAYGVNIASNSTVRDFVLQSDTIKARVDAFIKGAKVVDTRHLSDGSVEVDMEMTLGYEFRELFPE
;
A
#
# COMPACT_ATOMS: atom_id res chain seq x y z
N MET A 1 10.90 79.87 37.06
CA MET A 1 10.07 80.20 35.88
C MET A 1 10.78 79.61 34.67
N SER A 2 10.30 78.70 33.83
CA SER A 2 9.04 77.99 33.65
C SER A 2 9.42 76.67 32.95
N LYS A 3 9.11 75.53 33.57
CA LYS A 3 8.95 74.24 32.89
C LYS A 3 7.59 74.31 32.20
N LYS A 4 7.53 74.14 30.87
CA LYS A 4 6.36 73.81 30.03
C LYS A 4 6.67 74.30 28.62
N PHE A 5 6.77 73.41 27.62
CA PHE A 5 6.21 73.57 26.25
C PHE A 5 6.83 72.73 25.11
N ILE A 6 7.61 71.68 25.36
CA ILE A 6 8.04 70.79 24.26
C ILE A 6 7.62 69.35 24.60
N PHE A 7 6.32 69.09 24.46
CA PHE A 7 5.72 67.75 24.62
C PHE A 7 4.45 67.62 23.75
N LEU A 8 4.46 68.21 22.55
CA LEU A 8 3.29 68.26 21.68
C LEU A 8 3.69 67.97 20.24
N LEU A 9 3.80 66.69 19.86
CA LEU A 9 3.66 66.12 18.48
C LEU A 9 4.33 64.74 18.30
N VAL A 10 4.17 63.81 19.26
CA VAL A 10 4.38 62.37 18.98
C VAL A 10 3.16 61.60 19.45
N GLY A 11 2.00 62.09 19.04
CA GLY A 11 0.73 61.40 19.19
C GLY A 11 0.45 60.57 17.94
N LEU A 12 0.18 59.28 18.15
CA LEU A 12 -0.86 58.53 17.43
C LEU A 12 -0.52 57.86 16.08
N THR A 13 0.71 57.42 15.83
CA THR A 13 0.93 56.46 14.74
C THR A 13 1.69 55.26 15.25
N ILE A 14 0.95 54.17 15.49
CA ILE A 14 1.26 52.74 15.29
C ILE A 14 0.27 51.98 16.19
N VAL A 15 -1.01 52.06 15.84
CA VAL A 15 -1.94 50.96 16.08
C VAL A 15 -2.35 50.55 14.68
N LEU A 16 -1.93 49.34 14.30
CA LEU A 16 -2.55 48.44 13.33
C LEU A 16 -1.51 47.32 13.10
N GLY A 17 -1.20 46.60 14.19
CA GLY A 17 -0.68 45.24 14.06
C GLY A 17 -1.83 44.42 13.47
N GLY A 18 -1.96 44.47 12.15
CA GLY A 18 -2.89 43.64 11.41
C GLY A 18 -2.58 42.19 11.73
N CYS A 19 -3.58 41.46 12.21
CA CYS A 19 -3.54 40.01 12.22
C CYS A 19 -3.55 39.57 10.76
N TYR A 20 -2.37 39.47 10.15
CA TYR A 20 -2.28 38.82 8.85
C TYR A 20 -2.45 37.33 9.11
N ALA A 21 -3.60 36.80 8.71
CA ALA A 21 -3.80 35.37 8.63
C ALA A 21 -2.80 34.87 7.58
N VAL A 22 -1.72 34.24 8.05
CA VAL A 22 -0.87 33.45 7.16
C VAL A 22 -1.78 32.32 6.66
N PRO A 23 -2.01 32.18 5.35
CA PRO A 23 -2.69 31.00 4.84
C PRO A 23 -1.84 29.79 5.23
N VAL A 24 -2.36 28.97 6.15
CA VAL A 24 -1.79 27.66 6.43
C VAL A 24 -2.05 26.85 5.16
N GLU A 25 -1.02 26.70 4.33
CA GLU A 25 -1.05 25.70 3.28
C GLU A 25 -1.16 24.34 3.99
N THR A 26 -2.38 23.79 4.00
CA THR A 26 -2.57 22.40 4.39
C THR A 26 -1.73 21.58 3.42
N PRO A 27 -0.79 20.75 3.91
CA PRO A 27 -0.04 19.88 3.03
C PRO A 27 -1.05 19.09 2.19
N PRO A 28 -0.81 18.91 0.88
CA PRO A 28 -1.71 18.17 0.03
C PRO A 28 -1.97 16.81 0.69
N LYS A 29 -3.25 16.42 0.75
CA LYS A 29 -3.66 15.10 1.22
C LYS A 29 -2.81 14.09 0.46
N ALA A 30 -2.06 13.24 1.18
CA ALA A 30 -1.17 12.28 0.56
C ALA A 30 -1.98 11.42 -0.43
N GLU A 31 -1.78 11.68 -1.72
CA GLU A 31 -2.47 10.95 -2.76
C GLU A 31 -1.89 9.54 -2.80
N TRP A 32 -2.77 8.54 -2.88
CA TRP A 32 -2.34 7.16 -3.02
C TRP A 32 -1.58 6.99 -4.32
N VAL A 33 -0.34 6.52 -4.23
CA VAL A 33 0.45 6.16 -5.40
C VAL A 33 0.27 4.66 -5.64
N PRO A 34 -0.17 4.22 -6.84
CA PRO A 34 -0.28 2.80 -7.14
C PRO A 34 1.03 2.06 -6.89
N ILE A 35 0.98 1.00 -6.10
CA ILE A 35 2.15 0.17 -5.76
C ILE A 35 2.03 -1.14 -6.51
N THR A 36 3.07 -1.55 -7.22
CA THR A 36 3.12 -2.89 -7.82
C THR A 36 3.99 -3.78 -6.95
N ILE A 37 3.40 -4.87 -6.45
CA ILE A 37 4.09 -5.88 -5.65
C ILE A 37 4.31 -7.14 -6.49
N ARG A 38 5.41 -7.84 -6.22
CA ARG A 38 5.82 -9.04 -6.94
C ARG A 38 6.25 -10.11 -5.96
N ALA A 39 5.86 -11.34 -6.23
CA ALA A 39 6.35 -12.48 -5.48
C ALA A 39 6.59 -13.69 -6.39
N THR A 40 7.57 -14.48 -6.01
CA THR A 40 7.86 -15.77 -6.63
C THR A 40 7.31 -16.87 -5.75
N GLY A 41 6.62 -17.83 -6.36
CA GLY A 41 6.20 -19.06 -5.70
C GLY A 41 6.93 -20.26 -6.26
N SER A 42 7.20 -21.25 -5.40
CA SER A 42 7.91 -22.47 -5.79
C SER A 42 7.05 -23.71 -5.58
N GLY A 43 7.16 -24.66 -6.50
CA GLY A 43 6.46 -25.95 -6.45
C GLY A 43 7.42 -27.09 -6.74
N ALA A 44 7.27 -28.20 -6.01
CA ALA A 44 8.02 -29.42 -6.23
C ALA A 44 7.11 -30.56 -6.75
N PRO A 45 7.62 -31.45 -7.61
CA PRO A 45 6.88 -32.62 -8.08
C PRO A 45 6.44 -33.51 -6.94
N PRO A 46 5.13 -33.83 -6.82
CA PRO A 46 4.66 -34.71 -5.77
C PRO A 46 4.98 -36.17 -6.11
N PRO A 47 5.30 -37.02 -5.10
CA PRO A 47 5.54 -38.44 -5.32
C PRO A 47 4.29 -39.21 -5.77
N SER A 48 3.11 -38.62 -5.61
CA SER A 48 1.81 -39.22 -5.98
C SER A 48 1.42 -39.02 -7.45
N ALA A 49 2.25 -38.35 -8.26
CA ALA A 49 1.97 -38.17 -9.68
C ALA A 49 2.08 -39.49 -10.45
N ILE A 50 1.05 -39.81 -11.24
CA ILE A 50 0.93 -41.04 -12.04
C ILE A 50 1.84 -40.96 -13.28
N ASN A 51 2.01 -39.77 -13.85
CA ASN A 51 2.86 -39.54 -15.02
C ASN A 51 3.47 -38.14 -15.03
N GLN A 52 4.41 -37.90 -15.96
CA GLN A 52 5.14 -36.64 -16.05
C GLN A 52 4.23 -35.43 -16.35
N ALA A 53 3.18 -35.60 -17.16
CA ALA A 53 2.24 -34.53 -17.46
C ALA A 53 1.47 -34.11 -16.19
N GLN A 54 0.99 -35.09 -15.41
CA GLN A 54 0.34 -34.84 -14.13
C GLN A 54 1.29 -34.20 -13.12
N ALA A 55 2.53 -34.68 -13.02
CA ALA A 55 3.55 -34.11 -12.15
C ALA A 55 3.76 -32.63 -12.45
N ARG A 56 3.92 -32.25 -13.73
CA ARG A 56 4.08 -30.85 -14.16
C ARG A 56 2.88 -29.98 -13.75
N LEU A 57 1.66 -30.43 -14.06
CA LEU A 57 0.44 -29.68 -13.71
C LEU A 57 0.28 -29.49 -12.19
N MET A 58 0.60 -30.52 -11.40
CA MET A 58 0.56 -30.42 -9.93
C MET A 58 1.64 -29.48 -9.40
N THR A 59 2.84 -29.54 -9.96
CA THR A 59 3.98 -28.69 -9.57
C THR A 59 3.71 -27.22 -9.88
N GLU A 60 3.23 -26.90 -11.09
CA GLU A 60 2.83 -25.55 -11.49
C GLU A 60 1.70 -25.01 -10.60
N ARG A 61 0.72 -25.85 -10.24
CA ARG A 61 -0.34 -25.46 -9.31
C ARG A 61 0.21 -25.16 -7.92
N ALA A 62 1.14 -25.99 -7.42
CA ALA A 62 1.78 -25.76 -6.13
C ALA A 62 2.56 -24.44 -6.13
N ALA A 63 3.35 -24.19 -7.17
CA ALA A 63 4.10 -22.95 -7.36
C ALA A 63 3.19 -21.72 -7.40
N LYS A 64 2.07 -21.78 -8.14
CA LYS A 64 1.07 -20.69 -8.15
C LYS A 64 0.48 -20.43 -6.78
N LEU A 65 0.09 -21.47 -6.04
CA LEU A 65 -0.48 -21.32 -4.70
C LEU A 65 0.52 -20.73 -3.72
N ASP A 66 1.78 -21.12 -3.81
CA ASP A 66 2.87 -20.53 -3.03
C ASP A 66 3.07 -19.05 -3.38
N GLY A 67 3.08 -18.71 -4.67
CA GLY A 67 3.20 -17.33 -5.15
C GLY A 67 2.07 -16.44 -4.65
N TYR A 68 0.83 -16.94 -4.66
CA TYR A 68 -0.31 -16.24 -4.06
C TYR A 68 -0.12 -15.99 -2.56
N ARG A 69 0.40 -16.96 -1.78
CA ARG A 69 0.67 -16.75 -0.34
C ARG A 69 1.69 -15.66 -0.13
N ASN A 70 2.79 -15.69 -0.89
CA ASN A 70 3.85 -14.69 -0.79
C ASN A 70 3.34 -13.29 -1.16
N LEU A 71 2.46 -13.19 -2.17
CA LEU A 71 1.78 -11.96 -2.53
C LEU A 71 0.83 -11.44 -1.43
N ILE A 72 0.07 -12.34 -0.78
CA ILE A 72 -0.83 -11.97 0.33
C ILE A 72 -0.03 -11.36 1.47
N GLU A 73 1.09 -11.99 1.86
CA GLU A 73 1.91 -11.48 2.96
C GLU A 73 2.48 -10.10 2.66
N GLN A 74 2.92 -9.88 1.40
CA GLN A 74 3.36 -8.55 0.96
C GLN A 74 2.22 -7.54 0.98
N ALA A 75 1.06 -7.87 0.43
CA ALA A 75 -0.11 -7.00 0.41
C ALA A 75 -0.55 -6.61 1.83
N TYR A 76 -0.50 -7.55 2.77
CA TYR A 76 -0.87 -7.33 4.17
C TYR A 76 0.10 -6.40 4.90
N GLY A 77 1.36 -6.35 4.48
CA GLY A 77 2.37 -5.44 5.01
C GLY A 77 2.27 -4.00 4.48
N VAL A 78 1.40 -3.72 3.51
CA VAL A 78 1.27 -2.39 2.92
C VAL A 78 0.60 -1.43 3.91
N ASN A 79 1.22 -0.26 4.08
CA ASN A 79 0.65 0.82 4.90
C ASN A 79 -0.48 1.50 4.13
N ILE A 80 -1.64 1.61 4.77
CA ILE A 80 -2.79 2.37 4.26
C ILE A 80 -2.83 3.77 4.90
N ALA A 81 -2.41 3.87 6.15
CA ALA A 81 -2.22 5.11 6.90
C ALA A 81 -0.91 5.04 7.72
N SER A 82 -0.47 6.17 8.29
CA SER A 82 0.80 6.29 9.01
C SER A 82 1.00 5.26 10.14
N ASN A 83 -0.08 4.76 10.73
CA ASN A 83 -0.08 3.81 11.84
C ASN A 83 -0.95 2.58 11.58
N SER A 84 -1.38 2.33 10.34
CA SER A 84 -2.26 1.21 10.02
C SER A 84 -1.92 0.58 8.68
N THR A 85 -1.79 -0.74 8.70
CA THR A 85 -1.52 -1.61 7.57
C THR A 85 -2.81 -2.23 7.04
N VAL A 86 -2.76 -2.81 5.84
CA VAL A 86 -3.83 -3.67 5.31
C VAL A 86 -4.20 -4.75 6.33
N ARG A 87 -3.20 -5.36 6.99
CA ARG A 87 -3.41 -6.38 8.03
C ARG A 87 -4.30 -5.87 9.16
N ASP A 88 -4.13 -4.64 9.61
CA ASP A 88 -4.91 -4.07 10.71
C ASP A 88 -6.39 -3.92 10.32
N PHE A 89 -6.69 -3.56 9.08
CA PHE A 89 -8.06 -3.41 8.59
C PHE A 89 -8.76 -4.76 8.36
N VAL A 90 -8.06 -5.76 7.80
CA VAL A 90 -8.67 -7.09 7.57
C VAL A 90 -8.98 -7.82 8.88
N LEU A 91 -8.27 -7.51 9.96
CA LEU A 91 -8.58 -8.04 11.31
C LEU A 91 -9.84 -7.44 11.92
N GLN A 92 -10.20 -6.21 11.52
CA GLN A 92 -11.34 -5.47 12.08
C GLN A 92 -12.65 -5.69 11.32
N SER A 93 -12.58 -6.13 10.05
CA SER A 93 -13.77 -6.29 9.21
C SER A 93 -13.65 -7.45 8.23
N ASP A 94 -14.51 -8.45 8.39
CA ASP A 94 -14.65 -9.56 7.44
C ASP A 94 -15.06 -9.08 6.04
N THR A 95 -15.76 -7.94 5.95
CA THR A 95 -16.11 -7.33 4.66
C THR A 95 -14.88 -6.79 3.95
N ILE A 96 -13.98 -6.11 4.68
CA ILE A 96 -12.70 -5.63 4.12
C ILE A 96 -11.86 -6.83 3.71
N LYS A 97 -11.75 -7.85 4.59
CA LYS A 97 -11.04 -9.10 4.28
C LYS A 97 -11.54 -9.75 2.99
N ALA A 98 -12.85 -9.92 2.82
CA ALA A 98 -13.42 -10.52 1.62
C ALA A 98 -13.11 -9.71 0.35
N ARG A 99 -13.09 -8.37 0.44
CA ARG A 99 -12.74 -7.49 -0.67
C ARG A 99 -11.25 -7.56 -1.02
N VAL A 100 -10.38 -7.57 -0.02
CA VAL A 100 -8.94 -7.74 -0.19
C VAL A 100 -8.63 -9.10 -0.82
N ASP A 101 -9.25 -10.17 -0.32
CA ASP A 101 -9.12 -11.52 -0.89
C ASP A 101 -9.58 -11.58 -2.36
N ALA A 102 -10.67 -10.90 -2.69
CA ALA A 102 -11.15 -10.79 -4.06
C ALA A 102 -10.17 -10.02 -4.96
N PHE A 103 -9.56 -8.95 -4.45
CA PHE A 103 -8.57 -8.16 -5.17
C PHE A 103 -7.31 -8.97 -5.47
N ILE A 104 -6.78 -9.68 -4.45
CA ILE A 104 -5.56 -10.49 -4.56
C ILE A 104 -5.71 -11.62 -5.57
N LYS A 105 -6.92 -12.20 -5.70
CA LYS A 105 -7.21 -13.21 -6.75
C LYS A 105 -6.98 -12.69 -8.16
N GLY A 106 -7.00 -11.37 -8.37
CA GLY A 106 -6.67 -10.70 -9.63
C GLY A 106 -5.18 -10.63 -9.97
N ALA A 107 -4.29 -11.17 -9.13
CA ALA A 107 -2.86 -11.21 -9.41
C ALA A 107 -2.56 -11.97 -10.72
N LYS A 108 -1.59 -11.46 -11.48
CA LYS A 108 -1.20 -11.98 -12.78
C LYS A 108 0.07 -12.80 -12.66
N VAL A 109 0.12 -13.92 -13.39
CA VAL A 109 1.39 -14.63 -13.62
C VAL A 109 2.17 -13.86 -14.68
N VAL A 110 3.39 -13.45 -14.34
CA VAL A 110 4.28 -12.73 -15.25
C VAL A 110 5.35 -13.63 -15.85
N ASP A 111 5.77 -14.67 -15.14
CA ASP A 111 6.73 -15.66 -15.65
C ASP A 111 6.49 -17.04 -15.03
N THR A 112 6.94 -18.09 -15.72
CA THR A 112 6.94 -19.47 -15.22
C THR A 112 8.20 -20.18 -15.70
N ARG A 113 9.02 -20.63 -14.75
CA ARG A 113 10.30 -21.29 -15.00
C ARG A 113 10.24 -22.73 -14.55
N HIS A 114 10.60 -23.65 -15.45
CA HIS A 114 10.79 -25.06 -15.13
C HIS A 114 12.28 -25.32 -14.90
N LEU A 115 12.62 -25.79 -13.70
CA LEU A 115 14.00 -26.02 -13.29
C LEU A 115 14.44 -27.46 -13.61
N SER A 116 15.75 -27.69 -13.62
CA SER A 116 16.35 -28.98 -14.02
C SER A 116 16.02 -30.14 -13.06
N ASP A 117 15.72 -29.83 -11.79
CA ASP A 117 15.30 -30.78 -10.77
C ASP A 117 13.79 -31.13 -10.84
N GLY A 118 13.08 -30.56 -11.82
CA GLY A 118 11.64 -30.74 -12.03
C GLY A 118 10.77 -29.80 -11.21
N SER A 119 11.34 -28.96 -10.34
CA SER A 119 10.60 -27.91 -9.66
C SER A 119 10.17 -26.80 -10.63
N VAL A 120 9.18 -26.03 -10.22
CA VAL A 120 8.66 -24.89 -10.97
C VAL A 120 8.66 -23.66 -10.09
N GLU A 121 9.12 -22.55 -10.66
CA GLU A 121 8.92 -21.22 -10.09
C GLU A 121 7.91 -20.44 -10.92
N VAL A 122 7.03 -19.72 -10.23
CA VAL A 122 6.04 -18.83 -10.87
C VAL A 122 6.18 -17.45 -10.27
N ASP A 123 6.51 -16.48 -11.11
CA ASP A 123 6.50 -15.08 -10.72
C ASP A 123 5.11 -14.51 -10.92
N MET A 124 4.61 -13.84 -9.90
CA MET A 124 3.31 -13.20 -9.89
C MET A 124 3.43 -11.73 -9.50
N GLU A 125 2.53 -10.94 -10.05
CA GLU A 125 2.45 -9.50 -9.86
C GLU A 125 1.02 -9.07 -9.57
N MET A 126 0.85 -8.10 -8.68
CA MET A 126 -0.38 -7.33 -8.59
C MET A 126 -0.09 -5.83 -8.39
N THR A 127 -0.97 -4.99 -8.93
CA THR A 127 -0.92 -3.55 -8.73
C THR A 127 -2.02 -3.15 -7.74
N LEU A 128 -1.61 -2.58 -6.62
CA LEU A 128 -2.45 -1.96 -5.60
C LEU A 128 -2.76 -0.51 -6.03
N GLY A 129 -3.71 -0.37 -6.94
CA GLY A 129 -4.12 0.93 -7.49
C GLY A 129 -5.11 1.70 -6.61
N TYR A 130 -5.73 2.74 -7.18
CA TYR A 130 -6.74 3.55 -6.49
C TYR A 130 -7.94 2.73 -6.02
N GLU A 131 -8.41 1.79 -6.83
CA GLU A 131 -9.52 0.87 -6.47
C GLU A 131 -9.20 0.05 -5.22
N PHE A 132 -7.94 -0.30 -5.00
CA PHE A 132 -7.51 -1.00 -3.79
C PHE A 132 -7.56 -0.07 -2.56
N ARG A 133 -7.14 1.19 -2.73
CA ARG A 133 -7.19 2.19 -1.65
C ARG A 133 -8.62 2.49 -1.18
N GLU A 134 -9.59 2.47 -2.10
CA GLU A 134 -11.01 2.69 -1.81
C GLU A 134 -11.65 1.60 -0.94
N LEU A 135 -10.99 0.45 -0.77
CA LEU A 135 -11.48 -0.62 0.11
C LEU A 135 -11.39 -0.25 1.59
N PHE A 136 -10.57 0.74 1.94
CA PHE A 136 -10.25 1.10 3.31
C PHE A 136 -10.82 2.48 3.66
N PRO A 137 -11.38 2.65 4.87
CA PRO A 137 -11.78 3.96 5.34
C PRO A 137 -10.58 4.91 5.48
N GLU A 138 -10.87 6.20 5.56
CA GLU A 138 -9.89 7.27 5.84
C GLU A 138 -9.46 7.31 7.30
#